data_AF-A0A7V9SNN0-F1
#
_entry.id   AF-A0A7V9SNN0-F1
#
_cell.length_a   1.000
_cell.length_b   1.000
_cell.length_c   1.000
_cell.angle_alpha   90.00
_cell.angle_beta   90.00
_cell.angle_gamma   90.00
#
_symmetry.space_group_name_H-M   'P 1'
#
loop_
_entity.id
_entity.type
_entity.pdbx_description
1 polymer ?
#
loop_
_entity_poly.entity_id
_entity_poly.type
_entity_poly.pdbx_seq_one_letter_code
_entity_poly.pdbx_strand_id
1 'polypeptide(L)' 'MVSDLRDRLAAIGEELADAALAKLRAAADGDADAASDERKITRARRAVEKAVHLLDGANETD' A
#
# COMPACT_ATOMS: atom_id res chain seq x y z
N MET A 1 -15.35 -0.32 -15.34
CA MET A 1 -13.96 -0.76 -15.58
C MET A 1 -12.95 -0.01 -14.72
N VAL A 2 -12.94 1.34 -14.70
CA VAL A 2 -12.02 2.10 -13.84
C VAL A 2 -12.31 1.93 -12.34
N SER A 3 -13.59 1.86 -11.94
CA SER A 3 -14.00 1.53 -10.56
C SER A 3 -13.44 0.19 -10.08
N ASP A 4 -13.52 -0.87 -10.90
CA ASP A 4 -13.00 -2.19 -10.55
C ASP A 4 -11.47 -2.17 -10.35
N LEU A 5 -10.75 -1.43 -11.21
CA LEU A 5 -9.31 -1.26 -11.05
C LEU A 5 -8.97 -0.48 -9.77
N ARG A 6 -9.72 0.57 -9.45
CA ARG A 6 -9.56 1.31 -8.20
C ARG A 6 -9.80 0.42 -6.98
N ASP A 7 -10.90 -0.33 -6.97
CA ASP A 7 -11.27 -1.19 -5.83
C ASP A 7 -10.21 -2.27 -5.59
N ARG A 8 -9.64 -2.82 -6.66
CA ARG A 8 -8.50 -3.74 -6.59
C ARG A 8 -7.24 -3.07 -6.06
N LEU A 9 -6.94 -1.84 -6.49
CA LEU A 9 -5.81 -1.08 -5.96
C LEU A 9 -6.00 -0.76 -4.47
N ALA A 10 -7.22 -0.42 -4.04
CA ALA A 10 -7.52 -0.20 -2.63
C ALA A 10 -7.30 -1.48 -1.80
N ALA A 11 -7.77 -2.63 -2.28
CA ALA A 11 -7.52 -3.92 -1.64
C ALA A 11 -6.01 -4.23 -1.53
N ILE A 12 -5.23 -4.01 -2.60
CA ILE A 12 -3.77 -4.16 -2.57
C ILE A 12 -3.12 -3.20 -1.55
N GLY A 13 -3.65 -1.98 -1.41
CA GLY A 13 -3.19 -1.02 -0.40
C GLY A 13 -3.33 -1.54 1.02
N GLU A 14 -4.45 -2.19 1.34
CA GLU A 14 -4.67 -2.84 2.64
C GLU A 14 -3.75 -4.06 2.86
N GLU A 15 -3.61 -4.92 1.85
CA GLU A 15 -2.67 -6.06 1.91
C GLU A 15 -1.22 -5.61 2.15
N LEU A 16 -0.81 -4.50 1.53
CA LEU A 16 0.50 -3.88 1.78
C LEU A 16 0.61 -3.29 3.19
N ALA A 17 -0.48 -2.80 3.78
CA ALA A 17 -0.50 -2.32 5.16
C ALA A 17 -0.23 -3.47 6.14
N ASP A 18 -0.93 -4.59 5.95
CA ASP A 18 -0.76 -5.81 6.76
C ASP A 18 0.66 -6.38 6.62
N ALA A 19 1.19 -6.41 5.41
CA ALA A 19 2.56 -6.86 5.16
C ALA A 19 3.62 -5.96 5.82
N ALA A 20 3.43 -4.63 5.79
CA ALA A 20 4.32 -3.70 6.46
C ALA A 20 4.28 -3.89 7.99
N LEU A 21 3.08 -4.08 8.56
CA LEU A 21 2.91 -4.34 10.00
C LEU A 21 3.59 -5.65 10.43
N ALA A 22 3.49 -6.70 9.62
CA ALA A 22 4.17 -7.97 9.87
C ALA A 22 5.71 -7.78 9.89
N LYS A 23 6.26 -7.02 8.92
CA LYS A 23 7.69 -6.70 8.90
C LYS A 23 8.13 -5.81 10.05
N LEU A 24 7.29 -4.86 10.46
CA LEU A 24 7.57 -4.03 11.63
C LEU A 24 7.68 -4.88 12.91
N ARG A 25 6.80 -5.87 13.08
CA ARG A 25 6.85 -6.82 14.20
C ARG A 25 8.12 -7.68 14.15
N ALA A 26 8.45 -8.25 12.99
CA ALA A 26 9.68 -9.02 12.81
C ALA A 26 10.95 -8.20 13.13
N ALA A 27 10.98 -6.93 12.75
CA ALA A 27 12.08 -6.02 13.10
C ALA A 27 12.18 -5.79 14.62
N ALA A 28 11.04 -5.64 15.31
CA ALA A 28 11.00 -5.54 16.77
C ALA A 28 11.50 -6.84 17.46
N ASP A 29 11.29 -7.99 16.82
CA ASP A 29 11.77 -9.29 17.28
C ASP A 29 13.25 -9.58 16.92
N GLY A 30 13.94 -8.63 16.25
CA GLY A 30 15.38 -8.70 15.98
C GLY A 30 15.76 -9.17 14.57
N ASP A 31 14.82 -9.28 13.63
CA ASP A 31 15.15 -9.51 12.22
C ASP A 31 15.80 -8.26 11.61
N ALA A 32 17.09 -8.38 11.28
CA ALA A 32 17.93 -7.29 10.80
C ALA A 32 17.47 -6.72 9.44
N ASP A 33 16.83 -7.52 8.60
CA ASP A 33 16.40 -7.11 7.25
C ASP A 33 14.96 -6.60 7.23
N ALA A 34 14.16 -6.97 8.22
CA ALA A 34 12.74 -6.65 8.27
C ALA A 34 12.45 -5.14 8.29
N ALA A 35 13.30 -4.33 8.91
CA ALA A 35 13.13 -2.86 8.90
C ALA A 35 13.35 -2.25 7.52
N SER A 36 14.24 -2.82 6.70
CA SER A 36 14.45 -2.39 5.31
C SER A 36 13.26 -2.78 4.44
N ASP A 37 12.75 -4.01 4.64
CA ASP A 37 11.60 -4.53 3.92
C ASP A 37 10.30 -3.77 4.25
N GLU A 38 10.04 -3.47 5.52
CA GLU A 38 8.93 -2.62 5.96
C GLU A 38 8.94 -1.29 5.19
N ARG A 39 10.10 -0.61 5.12
CA ARG A 39 10.20 0.68 4.43
C ARG A 39 9.91 0.56 2.93
N LYS A 40 10.31 -0.55 2.29
CA LYS A 40 10.00 -0.79 0.86
C LYS A 40 8.51 -0.98 0.67
N ILE A 41 7.87 -1.80 1.52
CA ILE A 41 6.43 -2.07 1.47
C ILE A 41 5.63 -0.79 1.72
N THR A 42 5.98 -0.01 2.73
CA THR A 42 5.32 1.27 3.05
C THR A 42 5.41 2.26 1.88
N ARG A 43 6.53 2.31 1.14
CA ARG A 43 6.63 3.14 -0.08
C ARG A 43 5.72 2.62 -1.20
N ALA A 44 5.67 1.31 -1.42
CA ALA A 44 4.77 0.70 -2.40
C ALA A 44 3.30 1.03 -2.06
N ARG A 45 2.92 0.91 -0.79
CA ARG A 45 1.58 1.23 -0.29
C ARG A 45 1.19 2.67 -0.62
N ARG A 46 2.07 3.64 -0.33
CA ARG A 46 1.83 5.06 -0.66
C ARG A 46 1.65 5.31 -2.15
N ALA A 47 2.38 4.58 -3.00
CA ALA A 47 2.22 4.70 -4.46
C ALA A 47 0.85 4.17 -4.92
N VAL A 48 0.38 3.07 -4.31
CA VAL A 48 -0.95 2.49 -4.57
C VAL A 48 -2.06 3.42 -4.07
N GLU A 49 -1.98 3.93 -2.84
CA GLU A 49 -2.93 4.91 -2.29
C GLU A 49 -3.04 6.15 -3.19
N LYS A 50 -1.90 6.66 -3.67
CA LYS A 50 -1.89 7.77 -4.63
C LYS A 50 -2.61 7.40 -5.93
N ALA A 51 -2.42 6.19 -6.45
CA ALA A 51 -3.11 5.75 -7.65
C ALA A 51 -4.63 5.67 -7.43
N VAL A 52 -5.08 5.15 -6.29
CA VAL A 52 -6.51 5.14 -5.91
C VAL A 52 -7.08 6.55 -5.92
N HIS A 53 -6.41 7.50 -5.23
CA HIS A 53 -6.86 8.89 -5.18
C HIS A 53 -6.92 9.57 -6.56
N LEU A 54 -5.97 9.27 -7.45
CA LEU A 54 -5.99 9.80 -8.81
C LEU A 54 -7.16 9.25 -9.63
N LEU A 55 -7.54 7.99 -9.42
CA LEU A 55 -8.70 7.38 -10.08
C LEU A 55 -10.03 7.88 -9.50
N ASP A 56 -10.07 8.28 -8.23
CA ASP A 56 -11.24 8.94 -7.63
C ASP A 56 -11.42 10.38 -8.14
N GLY A 57 -10.33 11.16 -8.21
CA GLY A 57 -10.36 12.54 -8.72
C GLY A 57 -10.57 12.65 -10.24
N ALA A 58 -10.20 11.62 -11.01
CA ALA A 58 -10.58 11.49 -12.42
C ALA A 58 -12.11 11.40 -12.62
N ASN A 59 -12.88 11.21 -11.55
CA ASN A 59 -14.34 11.17 -11.55
C ASN A 59 -14.97 12.51 -11.12
N GLU A 60 -14.17 13.51 -10.71
CA GLU A 60 -14.62 14.87 -10.34
C GLU A 60 -14.37 15.92 -11.43
N THR A 61 -13.64 15.57 -12.49
CA THR A 61 -13.41 16.44 -13.65
C THR A 61 -14.09 15.85 -14.89
N ASP A 62 -15.43 15.96 -14.93
CA ASP A 62 -16.28 15.93 -16.12
C ASP A 62 -17.42 16.95 -15.94
#